data_AF-S9QT94-F1
#
_entry.id   AF-S9QT94-F1
#
_cell.length_a   1.000
_cell.length_b   1.000
_cell.length_c   1.000
_cell.angle_alpha   90.00
_cell.angle_beta   90.00
_cell.angle_gamma   90.00
#
_symmetry.space_group_name_H-M   'P 1'
#
loop_
_entity.id
_entity.type
_entity.pdbx_description
1 polymer ?
#
loop_
_entity_poly.entity_id
_entity_poly.type
_entity_poly.pdbx_seq_one_letter_code
_entity_poly.pdbx_strand_id
1 'polypeptide(L)'
;MGVARQARLLMIGLLLTAVLMLQVALPDGHPLREATGGEPGLWLLLLGLTATGWAYWQILRRIRARADAVQTPPPVRSGALGDEEISRYARHIALREIGGAGQRRLREAAVLVVGAGGLGAPALLYLAAAGVGRLGVIDPEEVETSNLQRQVIHRSEDIGRPKVQSAADAVAALNPPCARADLSAPPRTRHRRAAVRRL
;
A
#
# COMPACT_ATOMS: atom_id res chain seq x y z
N MET A 1 -7.24 -23.84 -31.30
CA MET A 1 -7.30 -22.52 -31.96
C MET A 1 -7.98 -21.53 -31.02
N GLY A 2 -7.23 -20.61 -30.41
CA GLY A 2 -7.76 -19.70 -29.39
C GLY A 2 -8.46 -18.50 -30.03
N VAL A 3 -9.79 -18.50 -30.01
CA VAL A 3 -10.58 -17.34 -30.47
C VAL A 3 -10.23 -16.13 -29.59
N ALA A 4 -9.90 -14.99 -30.22
CA ALA A 4 -9.53 -13.76 -29.53
C ALA A 4 -10.60 -13.37 -28.49
N ARG A 5 -10.17 -12.85 -27.32
CA ARG A 5 -11.08 -12.48 -26.22
C ARG A 5 -12.24 -11.58 -26.68
N GLN A 6 -11.97 -10.69 -27.64
CA GLN A 6 -12.96 -9.81 -28.25
C GLN A 6 -14.03 -10.57 -29.04
N ALA A 7 -13.64 -11.53 -29.87
CA ALA A 7 -14.57 -12.36 -30.64
C ALA A 7 -15.42 -13.25 -29.72
N ARG A 8 -14.86 -13.76 -28.61
CA ARG A 8 -15.63 -14.50 -27.60
C ARG A 8 -16.70 -13.62 -26.92
N LEU A 9 -16.36 -12.38 -26.58
CA LEU A 9 -17.30 -11.43 -25.97
C LEU A 9 -18.42 -11.05 -26.95
N LEU A 10 -18.10 -10.84 -28.23
CA LEU A 10 -19.09 -10.56 -29.27
C LEU A 10 -20.06 -11.73 -29.47
N MET A 11 -19.55 -12.96 -29.49
CA MET A 11 -20.38 -14.16 -29.60
C MET A 11 -21.31 -14.33 -28.38
N ILE A 12 -20.80 -14.13 -27.17
CA ILE A 12 -21.60 -14.19 -25.94
C ILE A 12 -22.69 -13.12 -25.97
N GLY A 13 -22.35 -11.88 -26.36
CA GLY A 13 -23.31 -10.78 -26.49
C GLY A 13 -24.42 -11.07 -27.50
N LEU A 14 -24.04 -11.54 -28.70
CA LEU A 14 -24.99 -11.91 -29.76
C LEU A 14 -25.95 -13.02 -29.30
N LEU A 15 -25.41 -14.05 -28.63
CA LEU A 15 -26.20 -15.15 -28.07
C LEU A 15 -27.19 -14.65 -27.00
N LEU A 16 -26.74 -13.79 -26.09
CA LEU A 16 -27.59 -13.20 -25.04
C LEU A 16 -28.72 -12.34 -25.62
N THR A 17 -28.42 -11.53 -26.64
CA THR A 17 -29.44 -10.74 -27.34
C THR A 17 -30.44 -11.63 -28.07
N ALA A 18 -29.99 -12.71 -28.73
CA ALA A 18 -30.86 -13.67 -29.38
C ALA A 18 -31.80 -14.38 -28.39
N VAL A 19 -31.27 -14.78 -27.22
CA VAL A 19 -32.07 -15.40 -26.14
C VAL A 19 -33.09 -14.42 -25.57
N LEU A 20 -32.73 -13.15 -25.36
CA LEU A 20 -33.67 -12.12 -24.90
C LEU A 20 -34.77 -11.83 -25.94
N MET A 21 -34.41 -11.75 -27.23
CA MET A 21 -35.39 -11.59 -28.31
C MET A 21 -36.34 -12.79 -28.40
N LEU A 22 -35.82 -14.01 -28.28
CA LEU A 22 -36.61 -15.25 -28.24
C LEU A 22 -37.63 -15.24 -27.08
N GLN A 23 -37.21 -14.75 -25.91
CA GLN A 23 -38.07 -14.65 -24.71
C GLN A 23 -39.18 -13.61 -24.85
N VAL A 24 -38.95 -12.51 -25.58
CA VAL A 24 -39.95 -11.44 -25.80
C VAL A 24 -40.89 -11.75 -26.97
N ALA A 25 -40.39 -12.39 -28.03
CA ALA A 25 -41.15 -12.62 -29.26
C ALA A 25 -42.06 -13.85 -29.20
N LEU A 26 -41.76 -14.84 -28.36
CA LEU A 26 -42.53 -16.08 -28.28
C LEU A 26 -43.58 -16.05 -27.15
N PRO A 27 -44.80 -16.55 -27.41
CA PRO A 27 -45.85 -16.62 -26.40
C PRO A 27 -45.50 -17.61 -25.27
N ASP A 28 -46.19 -17.44 -24.14
CA ASP A 28 -46.05 -18.31 -22.97
C ASP A 28 -46.42 -19.76 -23.34
N GLY A 29 -45.66 -20.74 -22.84
CA GLY A 29 -45.83 -22.17 -23.16
C GLY A 29 -45.10 -22.66 -24.42
N HIS A 30 -44.35 -21.80 -25.12
CA HIS A 30 -43.53 -22.25 -26.25
C HIS A 30 -42.28 -23.03 -25.77
N PRO A 31 -41.98 -24.22 -26.31
CA PRO A 31 -40.92 -25.11 -25.79
C PRO A 31 -39.53 -24.48 -25.78
N LEU A 32 -39.20 -23.66 -26.79
CA LEU A 32 -37.92 -22.93 -26.83
C LEU A 32 -37.79 -21.81 -25.77
N ARG A 33 -38.92 -21.24 -25.35
CA ARG A 33 -38.95 -20.21 -24.32
C ARG A 33 -38.76 -20.84 -22.94
N GLU A 34 -39.41 -21.98 -22.70
CA GLU A 34 -39.22 -22.77 -21.48
C GLU A 34 -37.79 -23.33 -21.37
N ALA A 35 -37.23 -23.84 -22.46
CA ALA A 35 -35.86 -24.36 -22.50
C ALA A 35 -34.78 -23.31 -22.17
N THR A 36 -35.10 -22.02 -22.31
CA THR A 36 -34.19 -20.91 -21.99
C THR A 36 -34.57 -20.18 -20.69
N GLY A 37 -35.46 -20.75 -19.88
CA GLY A 37 -35.79 -20.24 -18.54
C GLY A 37 -37.20 -19.64 -18.37
N GLY A 38 -38.01 -19.60 -19.43
CA GLY A 38 -39.44 -19.23 -19.42
C GLY A 38 -39.78 -17.76 -19.16
N GLU A 39 -38.97 -17.08 -18.33
CA GLU A 39 -39.22 -15.74 -17.83
C GLU A 39 -38.10 -14.76 -18.21
N PRO A 40 -38.42 -13.63 -18.89
CA PRO A 40 -37.44 -12.58 -19.19
C PRO A 40 -36.80 -11.96 -17.94
N GLY A 41 -37.51 -11.95 -16.80
CA GLY A 41 -37.05 -11.37 -15.55
C GLY A 41 -35.76 -12.00 -15.01
N LEU A 42 -35.58 -13.31 -15.18
CA LEU A 42 -34.38 -14.03 -14.74
C LEU A 42 -33.13 -13.61 -15.52
N TRP A 43 -33.28 -13.37 -16.81
CA TRP A 43 -32.18 -12.88 -17.66
C TRP A 43 -31.82 -11.43 -17.34
N LEU A 44 -32.80 -10.58 -17.05
CA LEU A 44 -32.57 -9.22 -16.60
C LEU A 44 -31.86 -9.17 -15.24
N LEU A 45 -32.21 -10.07 -14.32
CA LEU A 45 -31.55 -10.19 -13.01
C LEU A 45 -30.10 -10.64 -13.14
N LEU A 46 -29.80 -11.63 -14.00
CA LEU A 46 -28.44 -12.05 -14.31
C LEU A 46 -27.60 -10.90 -14.91
N LEU A 47 -28.17 -10.15 -15.85
CA LEU A 47 -27.52 -8.96 -16.40
C LEU A 47 -27.30 -7.87 -15.33
N GLY A 48 -28.26 -7.64 -14.45
CA GLY A 48 -28.12 -6.68 -13.36
C GLY A 48 -27.01 -7.05 -12.36
N LEU A 49 -26.94 -8.32 -11.95
CA LEU A 49 -25.90 -8.81 -11.04
C LEU A 49 -24.50 -8.74 -11.66
N THR A 50 -24.37 -9.16 -12.92
CA THR A 50 -23.09 -9.07 -13.65
C THR A 50 -22.64 -7.63 -13.85
N ALA A 51 -23.56 -6.71 -14.18
CA ALA A 51 -23.27 -5.28 -14.31
C ALA A 51 -22.82 -4.66 -12.97
N THR A 52 -23.48 -5.03 -11.87
CA THR A 52 -23.13 -4.56 -10.51
C THR A 52 -21.75 -5.05 -10.10
N GLY A 53 -21.46 -6.34 -10.30
CA GLY A 53 -20.15 -6.93 -10.03
C GLY A 53 -19.05 -6.28 -10.87
N TRP A 54 -19.32 -6.03 -12.15
CA TRP A 54 -18.38 -5.33 -13.03
C TRP A 54 -18.14 -3.88 -12.58
N ALA A 55 -19.18 -3.13 -12.21
CA ALA A 55 -19.07 -1.77 -11.71
C ALA A 55 -18.24 -1.71 -10.42
N TYR A 56 -18.52 -2.61 -9.46
CA TYR A 56 -17.75 -2.76 -8.24
C TYR A 56 -16.26 -3.05 -8.54
N TRP A 57 -16.00 -3.99 -9.45
CA TRP A 57 -14.64 -4.32 -9.87
C TRP A 57 -13.92 -3.12 -10.53
N GLN A 58 -14.61 -2.33 -11.36
CA GLN A 58 -14.05 -1.11 -11.96
C GLN A 58 -13.70 -0.06 -10.90
N ILE A 59 -14.54 0.10 -9.87
CA ILE A 59 -14.26 1.00 -8.74
C ILE A 59 -12.99 0.55 -8.01
N LEU A 60 -12.89 -0.74 -7.66
CA LEU A 60 -11.69 -1.28 -7.00
C LEU A 60 -10.43 -1.08 -7.85
N ARG A 61 -10.51 -1.29 -9.17
CA ARG A 61 -9.38 -1.04 -10.08
C ARG A 61 -8.94 0.42 -10.08
N ARG A 62 -9.88 1.37 -10.06
CA ARG A 62 -9.55 2.81 -10.00
C ARG A 62 -8.91 3.18 -8.66
N ILE A 63 -9.40 2.62 -7.56
CA ILE A 63 -8.81 2.86 -6.23
C ILE A 63 -7.39 2.30 -6.19
N ARG A 64 -7.18 1.08 -6.70
CA ARG A 64 -5.85 0.47 -6.76
C ARG A 64 -4.88 1.26 -7.65
N ALA A 65 -5.32 1.69 -8.83
CA ALA A 65 -4.48 2.49 -9.72
C ALA A 65 -4.05 3.82 -9.08
N ARG A 66 -4.90 4.43 -8.24
CA ARG A 66 -4.52 5.61 -7.45
C ARG A 66 -3.50 5.29 -6.36
N ALA A 67 -3.59 4.13 -5.73
CA ALA A 67 -2.58 3.68 -4.76
C ALA A 67 -1.22 3.40 -5.43
N ASP A 68 -1.22 2.82 -6.63
CA ASP A 68 -0.01 2.55 -7.40
C ASP A 68 0.65 3.85 -7.90
N ALA A 69 -0.14 4.87 -8.28
CA ALA A 69 0.36 6.17 -8.72
C ALA A 69 1.11 6.96 -7.62
N VAL A 70 0.80 6.71 -6.34
CA VAL A 70 1.50 7.31 -5.19
C VAL A 70 2.83 6.58 -4.90
N GLN A 71 3.00 5.35 -5.39
CA GLN A 71 4.23 4.54 -5.24
C GLN A 71 5.22 4.74 -6.40
N THR A 72 5.53 5.99 -6.76
CA THR A 72 6.76 6.23 -7.54
C THR A 72 7.85 6.60 -6.54
N PRO A 73 8.63 5.63 -6.01
CA PRO A 73 9.72 5.96 -5.12
C PRO A 73 10.68 6.92 -5.85
N PRO A 74 11.22 7.95 -5.16
CA PRO A 74 12.26 8.79 -5.74
C PRO A 74 13.42 7.92 -6.24
N PRO A 75 14.20 8.37 -7.24
CA PRO A 75 15.28 7.57 -7.81
C PRO A 75 16.20 7.11 -6.69
N VAL A 76 16.32 5.79 -6.57
CA VAL A 76 17.23 5.13 -5.64
C VAL A 76 18.65 5.53 -6.01
N ARG A 77 19.49 5.86 -5.02
CA ARG A 77 20.92 6.12 -5.23
C ARG A 77 21.58 4.88 -5.84
N SER A 78 21.67 4.88 -7.16
CA SER A 78 22.24 3.80 -7.95
C SER A 78 23.72 4.13 -8.21
N GLY A 79 24.64 3.26 -7.77
CA GLY A 79 26.08 3.50 -7.92
C GLY A 79 26.94 2.75 -6.91
N ALA A 80 28.25 2.96 -6.96
CA ALA A 80 29.17 2.46 -5.93
C ALA A 80 28.86 3.09 -4.55
N LEU A 81 29.30 2.45 -3.47
CA LEU A 81 29.28 3.05 -2.14
C LEU A 81 30.35 4.14 -2.10
N GLY A 82 30.03 5.31 -1.55
CA GLY A 82 31.04 6.35 -1.33
C GLY A 82 31.98 5.98 -0.18
N ASP A 83 33.14 6.64 -0.09
CA ASP A 83 34.15 6.32 0.92
C ASP A 83 33.63 6.43 2.37
N GLU A 84 32.79 7.43 2.64
CA GLU A 84 32.12 7.57 3.94
C GLU A 84 31.17 6.40 4.24
N GLU A 85 30.43 5.91 3.24
CA GLU A 85 29.54 4.75 3.39
C GLU A 85 30.34 3.47 3.61
N ILE A 86 31.45 3.31 2.87
CA ILE A 86 32.36 2.16 3.02
C ILE A 86 32.94 2.15 4.44
N SER A 87 33.45 3.30 4.91
CA SER A 87 34.02 3.44 6.25
C SER A 87 32.97 3.13 7.33
N ARG A 88 31.76 3.70 7.20
CA ARG A 88 30.64 3.48 8.15
C ARG A 88 30.19 2.02 8.20
N TYR A 89 30.05 1.37 7.04
CA TYR A 89 29.50 0.02 6.93
C TYR A 89 30.57 -1.07 6.81
N ALA A 90 31.85 -0.75 7.03
CA ALA A 90 32.98 -1.68 6.85
C ALA A 90 32.75 -3.03 7.56
N ARG A 91 32.21 -3.01 8.77
CA ARG A 91 31.92 -4.22 9.55
C ARG A 91 30.79 -5.07 8.96
N HIS A 92 29.79 -4.46 8.32
CA HIS A 92 28.75 -5.19 7.60
C HIS A 92 29.27 -5.73 6.28
N ILE A 93 30.05 -4.93 5.55
CA ILE A 93 30.66 -5.31 4.27
C ILE A 93 31.63 -6.49 4.43
N ALA A 94 32.32 -6.59 5.57
CA ALA A 94 33.21 -7.71 5.86
C ALA A 94 32.49 -9.05 6.08
N LEU A 95 31.17 -9.04 6.37
CA LEU A 95 30.39 -10.27 6.55
C LEU A 95 30.14 -10.93 5.19
N ARG A 96 30.40 -12.24 5.12
CA ARG A 96 30.28 -13.03 3.88
C ARG A 96 28.86 -13.00 3.31
N GLU A 97 27.86 -12.97 4.19
CA GLU A 97 26.44 -13.01 3.85
C GLU A 97 25.93 -11.66 3.31
N ILE A 98 26.60 -10.56 3.65
CA ILE A 98 26.22 -9.21 3.22
C ILE A 98 27.14 -8.76 2.08
N GLY A 99 28.44 -8.58 2.34
CA GLY A 99 29.38 -8.06 1.37
C GLY A 99 29.06 -6.64 0.89
N GLY A 100 29.87 -6.12 -0.03
CA GLY A 100 29.57 -4.83 -0.66
C GLY A 100 28.28 -4.84 -1.49
N ALA A 101 27.93 -5.99 -2.07
CA ALA A 101 26.71 -6.14 -2.86
C ALA A 101 25.45 -6.10 -1.97
N GLY A 102 25.44 -6.80 -0.83
CA GLY A 102 24.34 -6.75 0.13
C GLY A 102 24.18 -5.36 0.73
N GLN A 103 25.29 -4.68 1.05
CA GLN A 103 25.22 -3.31 1.57
C GLN A 103 24.63 -2.33 0.54
N ARG A 104 24.96 -2.46 -0.75
CA ARG A 104 24.30 -1.70 -1.81
C ARG A 104 22.80 -2.00 -1.86
N ARG A 105 22.39 -3.27 -1.77
CA ARG A 105 20.97 -3.66 -1.75
C ARG A 105 20.23 -3.06 -0.55
N LEU A 106 20.85 -3.00 0.63
CA LEU A 106 20.28 -2.34 1.80
C LEU A 106 20.10 -0.83 1.55
N ARG A 107 21.11 -0.16 1.01
CA ARG A 107 21.03 1.26 0.63
C ARG A 107 19.93 1.52 -0.42
N GLU A 108 19.63 0.54 -1.26
CA GLU A 108 18.60 0.65 -2.29
C GLU A 108 17.19 0.31 -1.77
N ALA A 109 17.09 -0.36 -0.62
CA ALA A 109 15.85 -0.81 -0.04
C ALA A 109 15.00 0.33 0.54
N ALA A 110 13.69 0.10 0.54
CA ALA A 110 12.71 0.92 1.24
C ALA A 110 11.92 0.04 2.20
N VAL A 111 11.79 0.47 3.46
CA VAL A 111 11.07 -0.27 4.50
C VAL A 111 10.08 0.67 5.18
N LEU A 112 8.82 0.25 5.29
CA LEU A 112 7.78 0.95 6.05
C LEU A 112 7.60 0.27 7.41
N VAL A 113 7.74 1.04 8.48
CA VAL A 113 7.50 0.60 9.86
C VAL A 113 6.21 1.23 10.36
N VAL A 114 5.28 0.41 10.81
CA VAL A 114 4.00 0.86 11.39
C VAL A 114 4.15 0.81 12.92
N GLY A 115 4.17 1.99 13.52
CA GLY A 115 4.44 2.22 14.93
C GLY A 115 5.91 2.55 15.20
N ALA A 116 6.15 3.63 15.93
CA ALA A 116 7.43 4.04 16.52
C ALA A 116 7.46 3.76 18.04
N GLY A 117 6.59 2.87 18.53
CA GLY A 117 6.52 2.44 19.92
C GLY A 117 7.62 1.46 20.34
N GLY A 118 7.37 0.64 21.36
CA GLY A 118 8.42 -0.20 21.99
C GLY A 118 9.11 -1.22 21.08
N LEU A 119 8.43 -1.67 20.01
CA LEU A 119 9.02 -2.57 19.00
C LEU A 119 9.59 -1.79 17.81
N GLY A 120 8.87 -0.75 17.37
CA GLY A 120 9.28 0.09 16.24
C GLY A 120 10.53 0.89 16.53
N ALA A 121 10.69 1.40 17.75
CA ALA A 121 11.84 2.18 18.19
C ALA A 121 13.19 1.45 17.95
N PRO A 122 13.43 0.24 18.50
CA PRO A 122 14.66 -0.48 18.22
C PRO A 122 14.76 -0.92 16.76
N ALA A 123 13.66 -1.32 16.12
CA ALA A 123 13.68 -1.73 14.72
C ALA A 123 14.16 -0.60 13.80
N LEU A 124 13.63 0.62 13.99
CA LEU A 124 14.03 1.80 13.22
C LEU A 124 15.50 2.15 13.40
N LEU A 125 15.98 2.11 14.65
CA LEU A 125 17.39 2.36 14.94
C LEU A 125 18.31 1.35 14.25
N TYR A 126 17.98 0.06 14.29
CA TYR A 126 18.80 -0.96 13.64
C TYR A 126 18.70 -0.96 12.12
N LEU A 127 17.52 -0.70 11.54
CA LEU A 127 17.36 -0.57 10.09
C LEU A 127 18.15 0.64 9.58
N ALA A 128 18.11 1.76 10.30
CA ALA A 128 18.90 2.94 10.00
C ALA A 128 20.39 2.64 10.10
N ALA A 129 20.86 2.04 11.21
CA ALA A 129 22.26 1.67 11.40
C ALA A 129 22.78 0.67 10.36
N ALA A 130 21.93 -0.26 9.92
CA ALA A 130 22.24 -1.22 8.85
C ALA A 130 22.41 -0.55 7.48
N GLY A 131 21.95 0.70 7.33
CA GLY A 131 22.07 1.46 6.09
C GLY A 131 20.92 1.22 5.12
N VAL A 132 19.72 0.90 5.62
CA VAL A 132 18.51 0.92 4.79
C VAL A 132 18.32 2.32 4.23
N GLY A 133 18.25 2.46 2.90
CA GLY A 133 18.27 3.79 2.28
C GLY A 133 17.02 4.63 2.50
N ARG A 134 15.87 4.00 2.66
CA ARG A 134 14.59 4.69 2.94
C ARG A 134 13.80 3.99 4.03
N LEU A 135 13.45 4.76 5.04
CA LEU A 135 12.58 4.33 6.14
C LEU A 135 11.31 5.17 6.14
N GLY A 136 10.17 4.51 6.01
CA GLY A 136 8.85 5.09 6.26
C GLY A 136 8.42 4.77 7.68
N VAL A 137 7.78 5.71 8.38
CA VAL A 137 7.23 5.51 9.72
C VAL A 137 5.81 6.05 9.75
N ILE A 138 4.89 5.23 10.24
CA ILE A 138 3.50 5.65 10.49
C ILE A 138 3.23 5.44 11.97
N ASP A 139 2.97 6.51 12.71
CA ASP A 139 2.54 6.45 14.10
C ASP A 139 1.59 7.62 14.37
N PRO A 140 0.39 7.40 14.94
CA PRO A 140 -0.55 8.47 15.24
C PRO A 140 -0.31 9.16 16.58
N GLU A 141 0.57 8.63 17.44
CA GLU A 141 0.75 9.07 18.81
C GLU A 141 1.83 10.15 18.96
N GLU A 142 1.81 10.81 20.13
CA GLU A 142 2.84 11.74 20.59
C GLU A 142 3.74 11.06 21.63
N VAL A 143 4.94 11.60 21.83
CA VAL A 143 5.89 11.09 22.82
C VAL A 143 5.39 11.41 24.23
N GLU A 144 5.39 10.42 25.11
CA GLU A 144 4.96 10.56 26.51
C GLU A 144 6.04 10.02 27.47
N THR A 145 6.17 10.63 28.65
CA THR A 145 7.14 10.23 29.68
C THR A 145 7.00 8.76 30.09
N SER A 146 5.76 8.28 30.22
CA SER A 146 5.41 6.90 30.59
C SER A 146 5.78 5.85 29.54
N ASN A 147 6.28 6.28 28.37
CA ASN A 147 6.66 5.43 27.27
C ASN A 147 8.19 5.35 27.07
N LEU A 148 8.95 6.27 27.67
CA LEU A 148 10.40 6.40 27.45
C LEU A 148 11.22 5.20 27.95
N GLN A 149 10.75 4.46 28.95
CA GLN A 149 11.44 3.27 29.48
C GLN A 149 11.57 2.12 28.47
N ARG A 150 10.81 2.14 27.37
CA ARG A 150 10.86 1.12 26.31
C ARG A 150 10.97 1.68 24.90
N GLN A 151 10.71 2.97 24.70
CA GLN A 151 10.76 3.62 23.39
C GLN A 151 12.05 4.42 23.24
N VAL A 152 13.18 3.71 23.23
CA VAL A 152 14.55 4.26 23.29
C VAL A 152 14.95 5.18 22.13
N ILE A 153 14.14 5.24 21.07
CA ILE A 153 14.35 6.18 19.95
C ILE A 153 13.96 7.62 20.31
N HIS A 154 13.08 7.78 21.31
CA HIS A 154 12.58 9.09 21.75
C HIS A 154 13.35 9.59 22.96
N ARG A 155 13.45 10.91 23.09
CA ARG A 155 14.13 11.57 24.20
C ARG A 155 13.15 12.34 25.06
N SER A 156 13.55 12.66 26.29
CA SER A 156 12.73 13.48 27.20
C SER A 156 12.44 14.88 26.63
N GLU A 157 13.33 15.43 25.80
CA GLU A 157 13.13 16.71 25.10
C GLU A 157 12.02 16.64 24.03
N ASP A 158 11.63 15.43 23.60
CA ASP A 158 10.61 15.22 22.58
C ASP A 158 9.20 15.04 23.13
N ILE A 159 9.00 15.07 24.45
CA ILE A 159 7.68 14.87 25.07
C ILE A 159 6.65 15.86 24.47
N GLY A 160 5.50 15.33 24.03
CA GLY A 160 4.45 16.10 23.35
C GLY A 160 4.68 16.32 21.85
N ARG A 161 5.83 15.91 21.28
CA ARG A 161 6.03 15.90 19.82
C ARG A 161 5.42 14.63 19.21
N PRO A 162 4.93 14.68 17.96
CA PRO A 162 4.55 13.48 17.23
C PRO A 162 5.69 12.46 17.17
N LYS A 163 5.42 11.19 17.48
CA LYS A 163 6.45 10.13 17.49
C LYS A 163 7.13 9.99 16.14
N VAL A 164 6.39 10.16 15.04
CA VAL A 164 6.95 10.13 13.68
C VAL A 164 8.08 11.15 13.52
N GLN A 165 7.92 12.36 14.05
CA GLN A 165 8.92 13.43 13.92
C GLN A 165 10.14 13.18 14.82
N SER A 166 9.92 12.81 16.09
CA SER A 166 11.04 12.46 16.98
C SER A 166 11.83 11.27 16.45
N ALA A 167 11.15 10.22 15.93
CA ALA A 167 11.81 9.09 15.30
C ALA A 167 12.57 9.48 14.03
N ALA A 168 12.03 10.40 13.22
CA ALA A 168 12.70 10.94 12.04
C ALA A 168 14.04 11.58 12.40
N ASP A 169 14.02 12.48 13.39
CA ASP A 169 15.18 13.23 13.84
C ASP A 169 16.25 12.28 14.40
N ALA A 170 15.83 11.29 15.19
CA ALA A 170 16.73 10.27 15.75
C ALA A 170 17.39 9.41 14.66
N VAL A 171 16.63 8.96 13.66
CA VAL A 171 17.15 8.21 12.50
C VAL A 171 18.11 9.06 11.69
N ALA A 172 17.77 10.33 11.45
CA ALA A 172 18.59 11.26 10.70
C ALA A 172 19.91 11.56 11.41
N ALA A 173 19.88 11.72 12.73
CA ALA A 173 21.08 11.92 13.55
C ALA A 173 21.98 10.67 13.56
N LEU A 174 21.39 9.47 13.60
CA LEU A 174 22.13 8.21 13.61
C LEU A 174 22.83 7.95 12.27
N ASN A 175 22.12 8.15 11.16
CA ASN A 175 22.63 7.87 9.82
C ASN A 175 22.10 8.88 8.79
N PRO A 176 22.75 10.04 8.61
CA PRO A 176 22.27 11.10 7.72
C PRO A 176 21.99 10.67 6.26
N PRO A 177 22.77 9.75 5.65
CA PRO A 177 22.44 9.17 4.34
C PRO A 177 21.07 8.47 4.24
N CYS A 178 20.55 7.88 5.32
CA CYS A 178 19.23 7.23 5.32
C CYS A 178 18.06 8.21 5.58
N ALA A 179 18.38 9.46 5.93
CA ALA A 179 17.44 10.46 6.44
C ALA A 179 16.49 11.08 5.40
N ARG A 180 16.51 10.66 4.13
CA ARG A 180 15.42 10.97 3.19
C ARG A 180 14.26 10.01 3.41
N ALA A 181 13.85 9.92 4.67
CA ALA A 181 12.66 9.26 5.12
C ALA A 181 11.50 10.14 4.63
N ASP A 182 10.81 9.72 3.58
CA ASP A 182 9.56 10.33 3.13
C ASP A 182 8.49 9.98 4.16
N LEU A 183 8.58 10.62 5.33
CA LEU A 183 7.72 10.42 6.48
C LEU A 183 6.49 11.29 6.29
N SER A 184 5.70 10.96 5.27
CA SER A 184 4.36 11.50 5.19
C SER A 184 3.62 11.00 6.42
N ALA A 185 3.41 11.86 7.41
CA ALA A 185 2.32 11.67 8.35
C ALA A 185 1.07 11.34 7.52
N PRO A 186 0.24 10.34 7.90
CA PRO A 186 -0.99 10.06 7.17
C PRO A 186 -1.74 11.38 6.97
N PRO A 187 -2.32 11.63 5.78
CA PRO A 187 -3.02 12.89 5.51
C PRO A 187 -4.00 13.11 6.66
N ARG A 188 -3.80 14.19 7.41
CA ARG A 188 -4.66 14.54 8.56
C ARG A 188 -6.09 14.59 8.04
N THR A 189 -6.85 13.51 8.25
CA THR A 189 -8.29 13.54 8.04
C THR A 189 -8.79 14.63 8.96
N ARG A 190 -9.39 15.68 8.40
CA ARG A 190 -10.00 16.81 9.10
C ARG A 190 -11.20 16.34 9.95
N HIS A 191 -10.99 15.46 10.92
CA HIS A 191 -12.01 15.01 11.85
C HIS A 191 -11.41 14.77 13.22
N ARG A 192 -11.13 15.87 13.93
CA ARG A 192 -11.65 16.15 15.29
C ARG A 192 -10.90 17.32 15.92
N ARG A 193 -11.33 18.54 15.58
CA ARG A 193 -11.51 19.58 16.59
C ARG A 193 -12.91 19.39 17.17
N ALA A 194 -13.02 18.64 18.27
CA ALA A 194 -14.18 18.70 19.18
C ALA A 194 -13.93 17.76 20.36
N ALA A 195 -13.28 18.27 21.41
CA ALA A 195 -13.57 18.01 22.82
C ALA A 195 -12.42 18.53 23.71
N VAL A 196 -12.16 19.83 23.67
CA VAL A 196 -11.63 20.55 24.84
C VAL A 196 -12.62 21.68 25.10
N ARG A 197 -13.69 21.35 25.83
CA ARG A 197 -14.54 22.33 26.49
C ARG A 197 -15.33 21.64 27.61
N ARG A 198 -15.02 22.03 28.85
CA ARG A 198 -15.75 21.74 30.12
C ARG A 198 -15.54 20.28 30.59
N LEU A 199 -15.08 19.99 31.79
CA LEU A 199 -15.05 20.67 33.10
C LEU A 199 -13.68 20.48 33.75
#